data_AF-A0A9E0XQC6-F1
#
_entry.id   AF-A0A9E0XQC6-F1
#
_cell.length_a   1.000
_cell.length_b   1.000
_cell.length_c   1.000
_cell.angle_alpha   90.00
_cell.angle_beta   90.00
_cell.angle_gamma   90.00
#
_symmetry.space_group_name_H-M   'P 1'
#
loop_
_entity.id
_entity.type
_entity.pdbx_description
1 polymer ?
#
loop_
_entity_poly.entity_id
_entity_poly.type
_entity_poly.pdbx_seq_one_letter_code
_entity_poly.pdbx_strand_id
1 'polypeptide(L)' 'THGTGCTLSSAVASFLAQGHELPEAVRRAEDYVHGAIMAGREYRTGCGHGPVHHFYRFWK' A
#
# COMPACT_ATOMS: atom_id res chain seq x y z
N THR A 1 -11.07 -3.59 3.72
CA THR A 1 -9.74 -4.23 3.59
C THR A 1 -8.96 -4.03 4.87
N HIS A 2 -8.42 -5.08 5.46
CA HIS A 2 -7.58 -4.97 6.67
C HIS A 2 -6.22 -4.37 6.32
N GLY A 3 -5.64 -3.53 7.19
CA GLY A 3 -4.28 -2.98 7.01
C GLY A 3 -4.11 -1.78 6.07
N THR A 4 -5.16 -1.34 5.36
CA THR A 4 -5.09 -0.21 4.41
C THR A 4 -4.63 1.09 5.06
N GLY A 5 -5.17 1.44 6.23
CA GLY A 5 -4.79 2.68 6.94
C GLY A 5 -3.33 2.69 7.40
N CYS A 6 -2.88 1.62 8.06
CA CYS A 6 -1.49 1.48 8.47
C CYS A 6 -0.53 1.54 7.28
N THR A 7 -0.89 0.87 6.17
CA THR A 7 -0.08 0.88 4.93
C THR A 7 0.03 2.29 4.34
N LEU A 8 -1.09 3.02 4.30
CA LEU A 8 -1.10 4.39 3.78
C LEU A 8 -0.22 5.30 4.63
N SER A 9 -0.38 5.27 5.96
CA SER A 9 0.42 6.08 6.87
C SER A 9 1.91 5.76 6.77
N SER A 10 2.28 4.48 6.71
CA SER A 10 3.69 4.06 6.52
C SER A 10 4.24 4.49 5.16
N ALA A 11 3.44 4.43 4.09
CA ALA A 11 3.86 4.86 2.76
C ALA A 11 4.08 6.38 2.68
N VAL A 12 3.19 7.18 3.27
CA VAL A 12 3.36 8.64 3.37
C VAL A 12 4.65 8.98 4.11
N ALA A 13 4.87 8.38 5.29
CA ALA A 13 6.09 8.59 6.07
C ALA A 13 7.36 8.23 5.28
N SER A 14 7.31 7.15 4.49
CA SER A 14 8.44 6.73 3.65
C SER A 14 8.75 7.71 2.52
N PHE A 15 7.74 8.25 1.84
CA PHE A 15 7.95 9.23 0.77
C PHE A 15 8.38 10.60 1.31
N LEU A 16 7.89 11.00 2.47
CA LEU A 16 8.41 12.19 3.17
C LEU A 16 9.89 12.02 3.52
N ALA A 17 10.30 10.86 4.02
CA ALA A 17 11.71 10.57 4.34
C ALA A 17 12.61 10.55 3.09
N GLN A 18 12.05 10.35 1.90
CA GLN A 18 12.75 10.47 0.61
C GLN A 18 12.87 11.92 0.11
N GLY A 19 12.31 12.90 0.84
CA GLY A 19 12.37 14.32 0.50
C GLY A 19 11.25 14.83 -0.39
N HIS A 20 10.15 14.08 -0.53
CA HIS A 20 8.97 14.57 -1.25
C HIS A 20 8.18 15.58 -0.41
N GLU A 21 7.65 16.62 -1.07
CA GLU A 21 6.66 17.52 -0.49
C GLU A 21 5.39 16.73 -0.08
N LEU A 22 4.71 17.18 0.97
CA LEU A 22 3.57 16.47 1.55
C LEU A 22 2.48 16.09 0.52
N PRO A 23 2.04 16.98 -0.39
CA PRO A 23 1.03 16.61 -1.39
C PRO A 23 1.50 15.48 -2.33
N GLU A 24 2.78 15.50 -2.73
CA GLU A 24 3.35 14.49 -3.62
C GLU A 24 3.57 13.17 -2.87
N ALA A 25 3.99 13.22 -1.61
CA ALA A 25 4.12 12.04 -0.75
C ALA A 25 2.78 11.32 -0.55
N VAL A 26 1.70 12.08 -0.32
CA VAL A 26 0.33 11.54 -0.20
C VAL A 26 -0.11 10.90 -1.50
N ARG A 27 0.03 11.59 -2.64
CA ARG A 27 -0.34 11.06 -3.95
C ARG A 27 0.38 9.73 -4.26
N ARG A 28 1.69 9.68 -4.01
CA ARG A 28 2.49 8.46 -4.22
C ARG A 28 2.10 7.32 -3.27
N ALA A 29 1.73 7.65 -2.03
CA ALA A 29 1.26 6.66 -1.06
C ALA A 29 -0.09 6.06 -1.46
N GLU A 30 -1.03 6.87 -1.96
CA GLU A 30 -2.30 6.40 -2.51
C GLU A 30 -2.09 5.45 -3.70
N ASP A 31 -1.24 5.84 -4.66
CA ASP A 31 -0.87 5.00 -5.81
C ASP A 31 -0.28 3.65 -5.34
N TYR A 32 0.58 3.68 -4.32
CA TYR A 32 1.18 2.48 -3.74
C TYR A 32 0.14 1.56 -3.11
N VAL A 33 -0.74 2.10 -2.26
CA VAL A 33 -1.76 1.33 -1.55
C VAL A 33 -2.80 0.76 -2.51
N HIS A 34 -3.24 1.52 -3.52
CA HIS A 34 -4.12 1.00 -4.56
C HIS A 34 -3.49 -0.18 -5.29
N GLY A 35 -2.22 -0.09 -5.70
CA GLY A 35 -1.53 -1.21 -6.32
C GLY A 35 -1.43 -2.43 -5.40
N ALA A 36 -1.14 -2.21 -4.11
CA ALA A 36 -1.06 -3.29 -3.12
C ALA A 36 -2.42 -3.97 -2.86
N ILE A 37 -3.52 -3.21 -2.86
CA ILE A 37 -4.88 -3.76 -2.76
C ILE A 37 -5.22 -4.59 -4.01
N MET A 38 -4.93 -4.07 -5.20
CA MET A 38 -5.26 -4.75 -6.46
C MET A 38 -4.47 -6.05 -6.60
N ALA A 39 -3.19 -6.05 -6.26
CA ALA A 39 -2.36 -7.25 -6.26
C ALA A 39 -2.74 -8.24 -5.14
N GLY A 40 -3.16 -7.73 -3.98
CA GLY A 40 -3.64 -8.53 -2.85
C GLY A 40 -4.97 -9.25 -3.12
N ARG A 41 -5.74 -8.78 -4.12
CA ARG A 41 -7.09 -9.28 -4.43
C ARG A 41 -7.13 -10.78 -4.77
N GLU A 42 -6.06 -11.31 -5.34
CA GLU A 42 -5.95 -12.72 -5.72
C GLU A 42 -5.54 -13.63 -4.55
N TYR A 43 -4.93 -13.06 -3.49
CA TYR A 43 -4.51 -13.81 -2.32
C TYR A 43 -5.67 -13.96 -1.33
N ARG A 44 -6.08 -15.19 -1.06
CA ARG A 44 -6.97 -15.53 0.07
C ARG A 44 -6.15 -16.06 1.22
N THR A 45 -5.90 -15.22 2.22
CA THR A 45 -5.45 -15.69 3.54
C THR A 45 -6.66 -15.74 4.48
N GLY A 46 -7.06 -16.95 4.87
CA GLY A 46 -8.24 -17.18 5.72
C GLY A 46 -9.57 -17.04 4.97
N CYS A 47 -10.67 -16.92 5.73
CA CYS A 47 -12.04 -16.92 5.21
C CYS A 47 -12.62 -15.51 4.93
N GLY A 48 -11.79 -14.47 4.94
CA GLY A 48 -12.21 -13.06 4.81
C GLY A 48 -11.77 -12.39 3.49
N HIS A 49 -11.85 -11.07 3.44
CA HIS A 49 -11.27 -10.28 2.33
C HIS A 49 -9.74 -10.38 2.37
N GLY A 50 -9.13 -10.65 1.21
CA GLY A 50 -7.69 -10.82 1.05
C GLY A 50 -6.86 -9.64 1.59
N PRO A 51 -5.63 -9.89 2.04
CA PRO A 51 -4.73 -8.87 2.56
C PRO A 51 -4.19 -7.99 1.43
N VAL A 52 -3.58 -6.86 1.76
CA VAL A 52 -2.82 -6.08 0.77
C VAL A 52 -1.49 -6.76 0.47
N HIS A 53 -1.06 -6.77 -0.79
CA HIS A 53 0.23 -7.33 -1.19
C HIS A 53 1.31 -6.24 -1.21
N HIS A 54 1.95 -6.01 -0.07
CA HIS A 54 2.94 -4.92 0.11
C HIS A 54 4.11 -4.96 -0.91
N PHE A 55 4.52 -6.15 -1.35
CA PHE A 55 5.67 -6.33 -2.23
C PHE A 55 5.30 -6.53 -3.70
N TYR A 56 4.12 -6.04 -4.13
CA TYR A 56 3.58 -6.31 -5.47
C TYR A 56 4.45 -5.81 -6.62
N ARG A 57 5.37 -4.88 -6.34
CA ARG A 57 6.34 -4.37 -7.31
C ARG A 57 7.60 -5.23 -7.43
N PHE A 58 7.78 -6.22 -6.54
CA PHE A 58 9.00 -7.01 -6.44
C PHE A 58 8.80 -8.50 -6.76
N TRP A 59 7.61 -9.06 -6.52
CA TRP A 59 7.33 -10.47 -6.82
C TRP A 59 5.82 -10.78 -6.85
N LYS A 60 5.47 -11.98 -7.37
CA LYS A 60 4.15 -12.60 -7.40
C LYS A 60 4.18 -13.91 -6.60
#